data_AF-A0A0D6EQW9-F1
#
_entry.id   AF-A0A0D6EQW9-F1
#
_cell.length_a   1.000
_cell.length_b   1.000
_cell.length_c   1.000
_cell.angle_alpha   90.00
_cell.angle_beta   90.00
_cell.angle_gamma   90.00
#
_symmetry.space_group_name_H-M   'P 1'
#
loop_
_entity.id
_entity.type
_entity.pdbx_description
1 polymer ?
#
loop_
_entity_poly.entity_id
_entity_poly.type
_entity_poly.pdbx_seq_one_letter_code
_entity_poly.pdbx_strand_id
1 'polypeptide(L)'
;MSGGAVPVVDVSRCSDARSLADAIQQSLSTVGFLFIVGHGMEEQAEEMFKISEHFFKNESFEEKQRCAYVEPTFFTSQHGEGPDSTSILRFLHYPAIPAGSNVEPNRAGAHSDYGSLTLLFQRKDGGEGLQLLPSTEPIEGGKWRDTGVVENALLVNIGDAMELWSGANFKSTLHRVRAACPLPLWISKA
;
A
#
# COMPACT_ATOMS: atom_id res chain seq x y z
N MET A 1 -14.21 -15.91 -17.39
CA MET A 1 -13.43 -15.97 -16.16
C MET A 1 -13.39 -14.56 -15.58
N SER A 2 -14.20 -14.28 -14.57
CA SER A 2 -14.32 -12.94 -13.97
C SER A 2 -13.00 -12.55 -13.32
N GLY A 3 -12.41 -11.45 -13.78
CA GLY A 3 -11.20 -10.88 -13.19
C GLY A 3 -11.45 -10.52 -11.73
N GLY A 4 -11.07 -11.41 -10.82
CA GLY A 4 -11.47 -11.40 -9.41
C GLY A 4 -10.90 -10.23 -8.63
N ALA A 5 -11.67 -9.80 -7.64
CA ALA A 5 -11.22 -8.89 -6.59
C ALA A 5 -9.97 -9.45 -5.87
N VAL A 6 -9.22 -8.57 -5.20
CA VAL A 6 -8.09 -8.98 -4.35
C VAL A 6 -8.58 -10.01 -3.32
N PRO A 7 -7.96 -11.21 -3.21
CA PRO A 7 -8.39 -12.22 -2.26
C PRO A 7 -8.29 -11.73 -0.81
N VAL A 8 -9.22 -12.20 0.04
CA VAL A 8 -9.21 -11.95 1.49
C VAL A 8 -8.93 -13.26 2.21
N VAL A 9 -7.93 -13.26 3.08
CA VAL A 9 -7.50 -14.40 3.89
C VAL A 9 -7.67 -14.05 5.36
N ASP A 10 -8.51 -14.82 6.06
CA ASP A 10 -8.75 -14.66 7.50
C ASP A 10 -7.85 -15.64 8.28
N VAL A 11 -6.79 -15.11 8.87
CA VAL A 11 -5.81 -15.93 9.61
C VAL A 11 -6.33 -16.38 10.97
N SER A 12 -7.33 -15.69 11.54
CA SER A 12 -7.92 -16.05 12.83
C SER A 12 -8.76 -17.33 12.76
N ARG A 13 -9.24 -17.66 11.56
CA ARG A 13 -10.13 -18.81 11.30
C ARG A 13 -9.40 -20.03 10.76
N CYS A 14 -8.08 -19.97 10.60
CA CYS A 14 -7.30 -21.07 10.08
C CYS A 14 -6.93 -22.07 11.20
N SER A 15 -7.60 -23.21 11.21
CA SER A 15 -7.23 -24.35 12.06
C SER A 15 -6.12 -25.23 11.48
N ASP A 16 -5.86 -25.11 10.17
CA ASP A 16 -4.82 -25.87 9.44
C ASP A 16 -3.83 -24.94 8.74
N ALA A 17 -2.55 -25.07 9.09
CA ALA A 17 -1.48 -24.21 8.57
C ALA A 17 -1.21 -24.43 7.08
N ARG A 18 -1.42 -25.64 6.55
CA ARG A 18 -1.21 -25.95 5.13
C ARG A 18 -2.23 -25.26 4.24
N SER A 19 -3.50 -25.38 4.58
CA SER A 19 -4.59 -24.72 3.85
C SER A 19 -4.42 -23.19 3.83
N LEU A 20 -3.94 -22.61 4.93
CA LEU A 20 -3.60 -21.18 4.98
C LEU A 20 -2.44 -20.84 4.04
N ALA A 21 -1.35 -21.61 4.09
CA ALA A 21 -0.20 -21.42 3.21
C ALA A 21 -0.59 -21.53 1.73
N ASP A 22 -1.42 -22.52 1.37
CA ASP A 22 -1.92 -22.70 0.00
C ASP A 22 -2.76 -21.51 -0.46
N ALA A 23 -3.61 -20.95 0.41
CA ALA A 23 -4.43 -19.78 0.10
C ALA A 23 -3.57 -18.52 -0.14
N ILE A 24 -2.54 -18.31 0.71
CA ILE A 24 -1.58 -17.22 0.54
C ILE A 24 -0.80 -17.40 -0.75
N GLN A 25 -0.23 -18.58 -0.97
CA GLN A 25 0.55 -18.91 -2.16
C GLN A 25 -0.28 -18.67 -3.43
N GLN A 26 -1.52 -19.18 -3.48
CA GLN A 26 -2.42 -19.02 -4.62
C GLN A 26 -2.72 -17.54 -4.91
N SER A 27 -2.96 -16.74 -3.88
CA SER A 27 -3.27 -15.31 -4.02
C SER A 27 -2.06 -14.54 -4.59
N LEU A 28 -0.88 -14.78 -4.04
CA LEU A 28 0.37 -14.14 -4.47
C LEU A 28 0.83 -14.60 -5.86
N SER A 29 0.53 -15.84 -6.24
CA SER A 29 0.86 -16.38 -7.56
C SER A 29 -0.06 -15.89 -8.68
N THR A 30 -1.26 -15.43 -8.34
CA THR A 30 -2.26 -15.02 -9.35
C THR A 30 -2.44 -13.51 -9.42
N VAL A 31 -2.63 -12.85 -8.28
CA VAL A 31 -2.89 -11.42 -8.19
C VAL A 31 -1.66 -10.64 -7.72
N GLY A 32 -0.77 -11.28 -6.97
CA GLY A 32 0.37 -10.59 -6.33
C GLY A 32 -0.01 -9.73 -5.14
N PHE A 33 -1.30 -9.72 -4.78
CA PHE A 33 -1.90 -8.98 -3.67
C PHE A 33 -2.86 -9.90 -2.91
N LEU A 34 -2.99 -9.68 -1.60
CA LEU A 34 -4.07 -10.22 -0.77
C LEU A 34 -4.34 -9.34 0.44
N PHE A 35 -5.59 -9.30 0.89
CA PHE A 35 -5.95 -8.76 2.20
C PHE A 35 -5.85 -9.86 3.25
N ILE A 36 -5.20 -9.56 4.37
CA ILE A 36 -5.19 -10.40 5.57
C ILE A 36 -6.11 -9.76 6.60
N VAL A 37 -7.02 -10.52 7.20
CA VAL A 37 -7.86 -10.09 8.34
C VAL A 37 -7.68 -11.01 9.53
N GLY A 38 -8.03 -10.54 10.72
CA GLY A 38 -7.87 -11.31 11.96
C GLY A 38 -6.42 -11.48 12.38
N HIS A 39 -5.53 -10.58 11.93
CA HIS A 39 -4.10 -10.61 12.24
C HIS A 39 -3.75 -10.07 13.63
N GLY A 40 -4.68 -9.39 14.33
CA GLY A 40 -4.46 -8.92 15.70
C GLY A 40 -3.53 -7.71 15.82
N MET A 41 -3.49 -6.87 14.78
CA MET A 41 -2.62 -5.67 14.72
C MET A 41 -3.43 -4.37 14.64
N GLU A 42 -4.73 -4.44 14.93
CA GLU A 42 -5.67 -3.33 14.75
C GLU A 42 -5.31 -2.15 15.67
N GLU A 43 -4.93 -2.42 16.91
CA GLU A 43 -4.52 -1.38 17.88
C GLU A 43 -3.22 -0.69 17.46
N GLN A 44 -2.23 -1.46 16.99
CA GLN A 44 -0.96 -0.96 16.51
C GLN A 44 -1.14 -0.13 15.22
N ALA A 45 -2.02 -0.57 14.32
CA ALA A 45 -2.35 0.17 13.11
C ALA A 45 -3.00 1.52 13.44
N GLU A 46 -3.95 1.53 14.38
CA GLU A 46 -4.60 2.75 14.87
C GLU A 46 -3.58 3.72 15.50
N GLU A 47 -2.65 3.21 16.32
CA GLU A 47 -1.61 4.04 16.92
C GLU A 47 -0.65 4.63 15.88
N MET A 48 -0.21 3.83 14.89
CA MET A 48 0.58 4.31 13.76
C MET A 48 -0.14 5.42 12.98
N PHE A 49 -1.45 5.29 12.81
CA PHE A 49 -2.28 6.29 12.15
C PHE A 49 -2.39 7.60 12.95
N LYS A 50 -2.47 7.54 14.29
CA LYS A 50 -2.45 8.73 15.16
C LYS A 50 -1.11 9.45 15.10
N ILE A 51 0.00 8.70 15.16
CA ILE A 51 1.35 9.26 15.03
C ILE A 51 1.49 9.97 13.68
N SER A 52 1.09 9.30 12.59
CA SER A 52 1.13 9.87 11.25
C SER A 52 0.30 11.15 11.15
N GLU A 53 -0.92 11.16 11.66
CA GLU A 53 -1.76 12.36 11.64
C GLU A 53 -1.19 13.50 12.45
N HIS A 54 -0.68 13.22 13.65
CA HIS A 54 -0.05 14.24 14.48
C HIS A 54 1.10 14.90 13.72
N PHE A 55 1.99 14.09 13.15
CA PHE A 55 3.13 14.59 12.37
C PHE A 55 2.68 15.44 11.17
N PHE A 56 1.76 14.96 10.34
CA PHE A 56 1.41 15.69 9.13
C PHE A 56 0.53 16.92 9.37
N LYS A 57 -0.41 16.84 10.34
CA LYS A 57 -1.42 17.89 10.58
C LYS A 57 -1.03 18.89 11.67
N ASN A 58 -0.39 18.43 12.74
CA ASN A 58 -0.22 19.24 13.95
C ASN A 58 1.20 19.79 14.10
N GLU A 59 2.22 19.09 13.61
CA GLU A 59 3.59 19.58 13.67
C GLU A 59 3.82 20.78 12.75
N SER A 60 4.68 21.68 13.21
CA SER A 60 5.05 22.88 12.45
C SER A 60 5.81 22.50 11.17
N PHE A 61 5.83 23.42 10.21
CA PHE A 61 6.63 23.24 9.00
C PHE A 61 8.13 23.09 9.33
N GLU A 62 8.61 23.85 10.31
CA GLU A 62 10.01 23.84 10.75
C GLU A 62 10.39 22.49 11.37
N GLU A 63 9.54 21.90 12.21
CA GLU A 63 9.79 20.57 12.78
C GLU A 63 9.79 19.49 11.68
N LYS A 64 8.84 19.55 10.75
CA LYS A 64 8.82 18.64 9.60
C LYS A 64 10.08 18.76 8.74
N GLN A 65 10.61 19.97 8.57
CA GLN A 65 11.84 20.20 7.81
C GLN A 65 13.10 19.65 8.49
N ARG A 66 13.11 19.49 9.82
CA ARG A 66 14.26 18.86 10.51
C ARG A 66 14.44 17.40 10.13
N CYS A 67 13.37 16.72 9.72
CA CYS A 67 13.41 15.36 9.22
C CYS A 67 13.75 15.27 7.72
N ALA A 68 13.84 16.40 7.01
CA ALA A 68 14.25 16.41 5.61
C ALA A 68 15.72 16.00 5.49
N TYR A 69 16.15 15.61 4.28
CA TYR A 69 17.54 15.27 3.98
C TYR A 69 18.44 16.50 4.15
N VAL A 70 18.89 16.80 5.37
CA VAL A 70 19.71 18.00 5.65
C VAL A 70 21.20 17.68 5.71
N GLU A 71 21.58 16.46 6.09
CA GLU A 71 22.99 16.10 6.26
C GLU A 71 23.60 15.49 5.00
N PRO A 72 24.74 16.00 4.49
CA PRO A 72 25.43 15.47 3.32
C PRO A 72 25.81 13.99 3.42
N THR A 73 26.00 13.49 4.65
CA THR A 73 26.35 12.09 4.94
C THR A 73 25.13 11.23 5.27
N PHE A 74 23.91 11.76 5.25
CA PHE A 74 22.70 11.00 5.58
C PHE A 74 22.56 9.77 4.67
N PHE A 75 22.75 9.95 3.36
CA PHE A 75 22.68 8.83 2.42
C PHE A 75 23.71 7.75 2.75
N THR A 76 24.99 8.10 2.96
CA THR A 76 26.03 7.10 3.23
C THR A 76 25.93 6.47 4.62
N SER A 77 25.48 7.22 5.64
CA SER A 77 25.32 6.72 7.00
C SER A 77 24.14 5.76 7.17
N GLN A 78 23.08 5.91 6.36
CA GLN A 78 21.94 5.00 6.36
C GLN A 78 22.16 3.72 5.53
N HIS A 79 23.22 3.64 4.72
CA HIS A 79 23.57 2.48 3.87
C HIS A 79 24.80 1.74 4.41
N GLY A 80 24.77 1.32 5.67
CA GLY A 80 25.82 0.49 6.27
C GLY A 80 25.77 -0.96 5.77
N GLU A 81 26.93 -1.57 5.54
CA GLU A 81 27.08 -3.01 5.20
C GLU A 81 26.89 -3.93 6.42
N GLY A 82 25.92 -3.62 7.28
CA GLY A 82 25.63 -4.37 8.50
C GLY A 82 24.58 -5.47 8.27
N PRO A 83 24.42 -6.40 9.23
CA PRO A 83 23.35 -7.40 9.23
C PRO A 83 21.96 -6.79 9.51
N ASP A 84 21.85 -5.46 9.57
CA ASP A 84 20.65 -4.75 9.96
C ASP A 84 19.55 -4.87 8.90
N SER A 85 18.30 -4.79 9.35
CA SER A 85 17.14 -4.85 8.47
C SER A 85 17.14 -3.68 7.49
N THR A 86 17.01 -3.99 6.19
CA THR A 86 16.85 -3.00 5.11
C THR A 86 15.38 -2.60 4.89
N SER A 87 14.49 -2.97 5.82
CA SER A 87 13.06 -2.65 5.73
C SER A 87 12.81 -1.16 5.97
N ILE A 88 11.84 -0.59 5.25
CA ILE A 88 11.48 0.82 5.35
C ILE A 88 10.03 0.93 5.84
N LEU A 89 9.84 1.63 6.95
CA LEU A 89 8.52 2.10 7.37
C LEU A 89 8.26 3.47 6.72
N ARG A 90 7.16 3.60 5.98
CA ARG A 90 6.78 4.84 5.30
C ARG A 90 5.40 5.30 5.71
N PHE A 91 5.32 6.48 6.35
CA PHE A 91 4.05 7.17 6.53
C PHE A 91 3.69 7.98 5.28
N LEU A 92 2.46 7.83 4.80
CA LEU A 92 1.92 8.56 3.65
C LEU A 92 0.72 9.39 4.08
N HIS A 93 0.70 10.66 3.67
CA HIS A 93 -0.44 11.55 3.84
C HIS A 93 -0.81 12.16 2.49
N TYR A 94 -2.06 11.95 2.07
CA TYR A 94 -2.61 12.48 0.83
C TYR A 94 -3.59 13.62 1.15
N PRO A 95 -3.20 14.90 1.06
CA PRO A 95 -4.05 16.03 1.44
C PRO A 95 -5.30 16.13 0.57
N ALA A 96 -6.45 16.49 1.13
CA ALA A 96 -7.69 16.65 0.37
C ALA A 96 -7.49 17.54 -0.87
N ILE A 97 -8.08 17.13 -2.00
CA ILE A 97 -8.04 17.92 -3.24
C ILE A 97 -9.26 18.85 -3.24
N PRO A 98 -9.09 20.18 -3.26
CA PRO A 98 -10.20 21.10 -3.33
C PRO A 98 -11.05 20.87 -4.59
N ALA A 99 -12.38 20.97 -4.45
CA ALA A 99 -13.29 20.87 -5.59
C ALA A 99 -12.93 21.87 -6.70
N GLY A 100 -12.94 21.42 -7.95
CA GLY A 100 -12.57 22.24 -9.11
C GLY A 100 -11.06 22.42 -9.34
N SER A 101 -10.21 21.76 -8.54
CA SER A 101 -8.76 21.75 -8.77
C SER A 101 -8.42 21.00 -10.06
N ASN A 102 -7.63 21.63 -10.94
CA ASN A 102 -7.12 21.00 -12.17
C ASN A 102 -5.83 20.23 -11.90
N VAL A 103 -5.89 19.26 -10.98
CA VAL A 103 -4.75 18.40 -10.65
C VAL A 103 -4.96 17.04 -11.28
N GLU A 104 -3.88 16.47 -11.83
CA GLU A 104 -3.86 15.09 -12.25
C GLU A 104 -4.32 14.20 -11.08
N PRO A 105 -5.29 13.28 -11.30
CA PRO A 105 -5.87 12.52 -10.22
C PRO A 105 -4.91 11.48 -9.64
N ASN A 106 -3.70 11.30 -10.19
CA ASN A 106 -2.73 10.37 -9.64
C ASN A 106 -2.11 10.93 -8.35
N ARG A 107 -2.28 10.18 -7.26
CA ARG A 107 -1.69 10.43 -5.94
C ARG A 107 -0.37 9.69 -5.78
N ALA A 108 -0.26 8.52 -6.40
CA ALA A 108 0.97 7.79 -6.65
C ALA A 108 0.93 7.24 -8.08
N GLY A 109 2.03 7.39 -8.83
CA GLY A 109 2.15 6.89 -10.20
C GLY A 109 2.10 5.35 -10.26
N ALA A 110 1.95 4.80 -11.47
CA ALA A 110 2.04 3.37 -11.69
C ALA A 110 3.46 2.86 -11.40
N HIS A 111 3.59 1.85 -10.54
CA HIS A 111 4.85 1.23 -10.16
C HIS A 111 4.67 -0.21 -9.66
N SER A 112 5.76 -0.95 -9.56
CA SER A 112 5.91 -2.13 -8.73
C SER A 112 6.85 -1.81 -7.56
N ASP A 113 6.74 -2.58 -6.47
CA ASP A 113 7.63 -2.40 -5.33
C ASP A 113 8.94 -3.16 -5.56
N TYR A 114 10.08 -2.57 -5.20
CA TYR A 114 11.39 -3.18 -5.46
C TYR A 114 11.73 -4.35 -4.53
N GLY A 115 11.23 -4.31 -3.29
CA GLY A 115 11.63 -5.21 -2.21
C GLY A 115 11.03 -6.62 -2.31
N SER A 116 11.00 -7.33 -1.19
CA SER A 116 10.41 -8.66 -1.12
C SER A 116 8.89 -8.61 -1.03
N LEU A 117 8.37 -7.91 -0.03
CA LEU A 117 6.95 -7.72 0.20
C LEU A 117 6.68 -6.37 0.86
N THR A 118 5.47 -5.87 0.68
CA THR A 118 4.97 -4.65 1.32
C THR A 118 3.78 -5.00 2.20
N LEU A 119 3.76 -4.43 3.40
CA LEU A 119 2.65 -4.49 4.35
C LEU A 119 1.99 -3.11 4.40
N LEU A 120 0.78 -2.99 3.85
CA LEU A 120 0.05 -1.74 3.75
C LEU A 120 -1.18 -1.74 4.64
N PHE A 121 -1.19 -0.83 5.62
CA PHE A 121 -2.39 -0.50 6.39
C PHE A 121 -3.15 0.63 5.68
N GLN A 122 -4.44 0.44 5.44
CA GLN A 122 -5.34 1.45 4.86
C GLN A 122 -6.39 1.87 5.89
N ARG A 123 -6.76 3.14 5.88
CA ARG A 123 -7.93 3.61 6.64
C ARG A 123 -9.21 3.23 5.93
N LYS A 124 -10.25 2.90 6.70
CA LYS A 124 -11.60 2.68 6.17
C LYS A 124 -12.10 3.90 5.40
N ASP A 125 -11.94 5.08 6.00
CA ASP A 125 -12.33 6.35 5.40
C ASP A 125 -11.11 7.04 4.76
N GLY A 126 -11.19 7.30 3.45
CA GLY A 126 -10.13 7.99 2.71
C GLY A 126 -8.94 7.13 2.31
N GLY A 127 -8.99 5.81 2.58
CA GLY A 127 -7.98 4.84 2.14
C GLY A 127 -8.22 4.28 0.73
N GLU A 128 -9.27 4.73 0.04
CA GLU A 128 -9.61 4.30 -1.31
C GLU A 128 -8.61 4.84 -2.36
N GLY A 129 -8.71 4.30 -3.57
CA GLY A 129 -7.99 4.82 -4.74
C GLY A 129 -6.81 3.98 -5.19
N LEU A 130 -6.40 2.96 -4.42
CA LEU A 130 -5.41 1.98 -4.86
C LEU A 130 -6.00 1.10 -5.98
N GLN A 131 -5.31 1.09 -7.12
CA GLN A 131 -5.68 0.33 -8.31
C GLN A 131 -4.54 -0.59 -8.74
N LEU A 132 -4.89 -1.79 -9.20
CA LEU A 132 -3.96 -2.77 -9.75
C LEU A 132 -4.11 -2.83 -11.28
N LEU A 133 -3.02 -3.06 -11.98
CA LEU A 133 -3.03 -3.49 -13.37
C LEU A 133 -2.69 -4.99 -13.40
N PRO A 134 -3.69 -5.87 -13.61
CA PRO A 134 -3.45 -7.30 -13.72
C PRO A 134 -2.41 -7.62 -14.79
N SER A 135 -1.56 -8.63 -14.55
CA SER A 135 -0.52 -9.05 -15.49
C SER A 135 -1.05 -9.55 -16.85
N THR A 136 -2.36 -9.85 -16.93
CA THR A 136 -3.05 -10.20 -18.18
C THR A 136 -3.40 -8.99 -19.05
N GLU A 137 -3.33 -7.78 -18.49
CA GLU A 137 -3.63 -6.53 -19.20
C GLU A 137 -2.34 -5.91 -19.75
N PRO A 138 -2.37 -5.25 -20.92
CA PRO A 138 -1.22 -4.52 -21.44
C PRO A 138 -0.91 -3.30 -20.55
N ILE A 139 0.39 -2.93 -20.44
CA ILE A 139 0.81 -1.73 -19.69
C ILE A 139 0.14 -0.47 -20.26
N GLU A 140 0.13 -0.34 -21.58
CA GLU A 140 -0.56 0.74 -22.29
C GLU A 140 -2.00 0.33 -22.61
N GLY A 141 -2.96 1.17 -22.21
CA GLY A 141 -4.38 0.96 -22.48
C GLY A 141 -5.05 -0.16 -21.67
N GLY A 142 -4.33 -0.85 -20.79
CA GLY A 142 -4.87 -1.92 -19.97
C GLY A 142 -5.88 -1.45 -18.92
N LYS A 143 -6.74 -2.39 -18.50
CA LYS A 143 -7.82 -2.10 -17.56
C LYS A 143 -7.36 -2.23 -16.10
N TRP A 144 -7.18 -1.08 -15.46
CA TRP A 144 -6.95 -0.97 -14.02
C TRP A 144 -8.18 -1.41 -13.21
N ARG A 145 -7.95 -2.05 -12.06
CA ARG A 145 -8.99 -2.53 -11.14
C ARG A 145 -8.80 -1.94 -9.75
N ASP A 146 -9.86 -1.36 -9.18
CA ASP A 146 -9.83 -0.91 -7.79
C ASP A 146 -9.70 -2.10 -6.84
N THR A 147 -8.85 -1.95 -5.83
CA THR A 147 -8.68 -2.94 -4.77
C THR A 147 -9.82 -2.90 -3.76
N GLY A 148 -10.48 -1.74 -3.63
CA GLY A 148 -11.38 -1.45 -2.52
C GLY A 148 -10.63 -1.22 -1.21
N VAL A 149 -11.37 -1.16 -0.12
CA VAL A 149 -10.82 -1.12 1.24
C VAL A 149 -11.54 -2.18 2.06
N VAL A 150 -10.77 -3.01 2.77
CA VAL A 150 -11.30 -3.99 3.72
C VAL A 150 -10.97 -3.47 5.12
N GLU A 151 -12.01 -3.27 5.93
CA GLU A 151 -11.88 -2.80 7.30
C GLU A 151 -11.07 -3.79 8.15
N ASN A 152 -10.15 -3.27 8.96
CA ASN A 152 -9.23 -4.06 9.79
C ASN A 152 -8.39 -5.09 9.01
N ALA A 153 -8.10 -4.79 7.75
CA ALA A 153 -7.25 -5.62 6.93
C ALA A 153 -5.85 -5.04 6.76
N LEU A 154 -4.87 -5.94 6.70
CA LEU A 154 -3.54 -5.69 6.22
C LEU A 154 -3.48 -6.08 4.74
N LEU A 155 -3.31 -5.11 3.84
CA LEU A 155 -3.06 -5.41 2.43
C LEU A 155 -1.59 -5.79 2.25
N VAL A 156 -1.33 -6.93 1.63
CA VAL A 156 0.01 -7.44 1.36
C VAL A 156 0.22 -7.56 -0.13
N ASN A 157 1.38 -7.11 -0.61
CA ASN A 157 1.80 -7.35 -1.98
C ASN A 157 3.26 -7.79 -2.08
N ILE A 158 3.58 -8.39 -3.21
CA ILE A 158 4.91 -8.88 -3.55
C ILE A 158 5.63 -7.84 -4.39
N GLY A 159 6.93 -7.69 -4.12
CA GLY A 159 7.83 -6.85 -4.90
C GLY A 159 8.74 -7.65 -5.83
N ASP A 160 9.48 -6.92 -6.66
CA ASP A 160 10.31 -7.42 -7.74
C ASP A 160 11.38 -8.40 -7.25
N ALA A 161 11.99 -8.15 -6.09
CA ALA A 161 13.02 -9.03 -5.54
C ALA A 161 12.46 -10.42 -5.20
N MET A 162 11.23 -10.50 -4.68
CA MET A 162 10.59 -11.78 -4.36
C MET A 162 9.98 -12.45 -5.60
N GLU A 163 9.49 -11.70 -6.58
CA GLU A 163 9.14 -12.27 -7.89
C GLU A 163 10.36 -12.94 -8.52
N LEU A 164 11.51 -12.27 -8.54
CA LEU A 164 12.76 -12.84 -9.02
C LEU A 164 13.17 -14.08 -8.21
N TRP A 165 13.19 -13.97 -6.89
CA TRP A 165 13.64 -15.06 -6.01
C TRP A 165 12.74 -16.31 -6.10
N SER A 166 11.43 -16.12 -6.27
CA SER A 166 10.46 -17.21 -6.42
C SER A 166 10.46 -17.85 -7.81
N GLY A 167 11.32 -17.41 -8.75
CA GLY A 167 11.31 -17.89 -10.13
C GLY A 167 10.06 -17.48 -10.89
N ALA A 168 9.55 -16.28 -10.61
CA ALA A 168 8.28 -15.73 -11.12
C ALA A 168 7.02 -16.51 -10.67
N ASN A 169 7.09 -17.30 -9.61
CA ASN A 169 5.92 -17.96 -9.03
C ASN A 169 5.04 -16.99 -8.23
N PHE A 170 5.61 -15.95 -7.62
CA PHE A 170 4.85 -14.84 -7.04
C PHE A 170 4.92 -13.62 -7.95
N LYS A 171 3.82 -12.85 -8.02
CA LYS A 171 3.68 -11.76 -8.99
C LYS A 171 3.93 -10.41 -8.37
N SER A 172 4.90 -9.68 -8.91
CA SER A 172 5.06 -8.24 -8.62
C SER A 172 4.09 -7.47 -9.51
N THR A 173 2.99 -7.00 -8.94
CA THR A 173 1.87 -6.45 -9.73
C THR A 173 1.91 -4.93 -9.75
N LEU A 174 1.83 -4.36 -10.95
CA LEU A 174 1.77 -2.91 -11.14
C LEU A 174 0.54 -2.33 -10.42
N HIS A 175 0.77 -1.26 -9.67
CA HIS A 175 -0.26 -0.60 -8.91
C HIS A 175 -0.05 0.93 -8.90
N ARG A 176 -1.13 1.66 -8.65
CA ARG A 176 -1.13 3.14 -8.56
C ARG A 176 -2.17 3.60 -7.54
N VAL A 177 -2.05 4.84 -7.07
CA VAL A 177 -3.09 5.46 -6.23
C VAL A 177 -3.70 6.63 -6.97
N ARG A 178 -5.03 6.63 -7.13
CA ARG A 178 -5.80 7.74 -7.67
C ARG A 178 -6.55 8.47 -6.56
N ALA A 179 -6.84 9.74 -6.77
CA ALA A 179 -7.76 10.49 -5.94
C ALA A 179 -9.15 9.86 -6.05
N ALA A 180 -9.86 9.78 -4.92
CA ALA A 180 -11.23 9.30 -4.88
C ALA A 180 -12.08 10.11 -5.87
N CYS A 181 -12.74 9.41 -6.80
CA CYS A 181 -13.67 9.99 -7.76
C CYS A 181 -15.08 9.45 -7.45
N PRO A 182 -16.11 10.30 -7.33
CA PRO A 182 -16.06 11.77 -7.40
C PRO A 182 -15.58 12.37 -6.07
N LEU A 183 -14.93 13.54 -6.13
CA LEU A 183 -14.89 14.42 -4.97
C LEU A 183 -16.35 14.68 -4.56
N PRO A 184 -16.77 14.39 -3.32
CA PRO A 184 -18.15 14.62 -2.94
C PRO A 184 -18.51 16.10 -3.13
N LEU A 185 -19.51 16.40 -3.96
CA LEU A 185 -19.95 17.76 -4.29
C LEU A 185 -20.34 18.60 -3.05
N TRP A 186 -20.56 17.97 -1.90
CA TRP A 186 -20.96 18.60 -0.65
C TRP A 186 -19.82 19.10 0.24
N ILE A 187 -18.54 18.86 -0.10
CA ILE A 187 -17.39 19.46 0.61
C ILE A 187 -17.14 20.92 0.18
N SER A 188 -17.93 21.45 -0.77
CA SER A 188 -17.84 22.85 -1.23
C SER A 188 -18.47 23.90 -0.28
N LYS A 189 -18.99 23.51 0.89
CA LYS A 189 -19.52 24.44 1.90
C LYS A 189 -19.25 23.96 3.33
N ALA A 190 -18.09 24.32 3.87
CA ALA A 190 -17.85 24.49 5.31
C ALA A 190 -16.79 25.57 5.49
#